data_AF-A0A1R4GWR9-F1
#
_entry.id   AF-A0A1R4GWR9-F1
#
_cell.length_a   1.000
_cell.length_b   1.000
_cell.length_c   1.000
_cell.angle_alpha   90.00
_cell.angle_beta   90.00
_cell.angle_gamma   90.00
#
_symmetry.space_group_name_H-M   'P 1'
#
loop_
_entity.id
_entity.type
_entity.pdbx_description
1 polymer ?
#
loop_
_entity_poly.entity_id
_entity_poly.type
_entity_poly.pdbx_seq_one_letter_code
_entity_poly.pdbx_strand_id
1 'polypeptide(L)'
;MTDYELEQCNAISKSIIGYHQEQGAWFGLASFAGHLTCDTTFEHYIHTAHLLAGIQISESKLRLPLTVLQAVTGLNYNSVYRKDTTAYDPATKLVQLSKLRSYLVKKISVSNQSLFNCEDLNDKALPATTSENQTHSHLDEKSNSIFIHSKYYDVIAFLEELEKVSLDNRNKALPEVAIRYGISLSEARELYFNARHIFINEERLLLGAPKGSKNQELLVRALDRAYRLSIKNPEALRIFVEIFSNKQSFNSSSLHFGIKQSQKELLKQFLDVGCQLINASHWQIRASSEKAVTDLKQSLSLDSQIRIGSRLNYHGYEIRVVQKKTIPLLGW
;
A
#
# COMPACT_ATOMS: atom_id res chain seq x y z
N MET A 1 7.33 -27.37 37.04
CA MET A 1 7.77 -27.73 38.41
C MET A 1 9.04 -28.53 38.23
N THR A 2 10.17 -28.02 38.67
CA THR A 2 11.45 -28.74 38.64
C THR A 2 11.71 -29.34 40.02
N ASP A 3 12.17 -30.59 40.10
CA ASP A 3 12.39 -31.35 41.34
C ASP A 3 13.59 -30.86 42.19
N TYR A 4 13.99 -29.61 42.04
CA TYR A 4 15.14 -29.02 42.75
C TYR A 4 14.68 -28.25 43.98
N GLU A 5 15.38 -28.46 45.09
CA GLU A 5 15.21 -27.63 46.29
C GLU A 5 15.80 -26.22 46.08
N LEU A 6 15.28 -25.23 46.81
CA LEU A 6 15.67 -23.82 46.64
C LEU A 6 17.19 -23.59 46.81
N GLU A 7 17.84 -24.34 47.70
CA GLU A 7 19.29 -24.29 47.89
C GLU A 7 20.06 -24.83 46.68
N GLN A 8 19.55 -25.89 46.04
CA GLN A 8 20.13 -26.45 44.82
C GLN A 8 19.99 -25.49 43.64
N CYS A 9 18.83 -24.84 43.50
CA CYS A 9 18.61 -23.78 42.51
C CYS A 9 19.61 -22.62 42.70
N ASN A 10 19.85 -22.21 43.95
CA ASN A 10 20.82 -21.15 44.26
C ASN A 10 22.27 -21.58 44.01
N ALA A 11 22.62 -22.84 44.27
CA ALA A 11 23.94 -23.38 43.99
C ALA A 11 24.22 -23.44 42.48
N ILE A 12 23.26 -23.91 41.69
CA ILE A 12 23.33 -23.94 40.22
C ILE A 12 23.45 -22.53 39.66
N SER A 13 22.62 -21.60 40.13
CA SER A 13 22.67 -20.19 39.73
C SER A 13 24.03 -19.56 40.02
N LYS A 14 24.58 -19.76 41.23
CA LYS A 14 25.93 -19.27 41.59
C LYS A 14 27.04 -19.93 40.78
N SER A 15 26.92 -21.21 40.44
CA SER A 15 27.90 -21.93 39.61
C SER A 15 27.94 -21.40 38.18
N ILE A 16 26.78 -21.17 37.56
CA ILE A 16 26.68 -20.72 36.17
C ILE A 16 27.01 -19.23 36.05
N ILE A 17 26.45 -18.40 36.94
CA ILE A 17 26.65 -16.94 36.90
C ILE A 17 28.02 -16.58 37.47
N GLY A 18 28.48 -17.25 38.54
CA GLY A 18 29.73 -16.96 39.22
C GLY A 18 30.97 -17.15 38.35
N TYR A 19 30.96 -18.11 37.43
CA TYR A 19 32.07 -18.33 36.48
C TYR A 19 32.15 -17.27 35.37
N HIS A 20 31.06 -16.54 35.12
CA HIS A 20 30.93 -15.57 34.04
C HIS A 20 30.52 -14.16 34.54
N GLN A 21 30.70 -13.85 35.82
CA GLN A 21 30.28 -12.57 36.43
C GLN A 21 30.88 -11.35 35.71
N GLU A 22 32.14 -11.44 35.28
CA GLU A 22 32.82 -10.35 34.54
C GLU A 22 32.42 -10.29 33.05
N GLN A 23 31.91 -11.38 32.49
CA GLN A 23 31.55 -11.49 31.06
C GLN A 23 30.07 -11.21 30.81
N GLY A 24 29.24 -11.22 31.86
CA GLY A 24 27.82 -10.87 31.82
C GLY A 24 26.89 -12.09 31.71
N ALA A 25 25.63 -11.87 32.05
CA ALA A 25 24.61 -12.92 32.16
C ALA A 25 24.41 -13.74 30.87
N TRP A 26 24.66 -13.13 29.69
CA TRP A 26 24.54 -13.81 28.39
C TRP A 26 25.62 -14.88 28.16
N PHE A 27 26.83 -14.70 28.71
CA PHE A 27 27.87 -15.73 28.65
C PHE A 27 27.53 -16.93 29.54
N GLY A 28 26.97 -16.68 30.72
CA GLY A 28 26.44 -17.76 31.57
C GLY A 28 25.31 -18.54 30.88
N LEU A 29 24.40 -17.84 30.19
CA LEU A 29 23.34 -18.48 29.40
C LEU A 29 23.87 -19.25 28.18
N ALA A 30 24.90 -18.73 27.50
CA ALA A 30 25.54 -19.41 26.38
C ALA A 30 26.21 -20.70 26.81
N SER A 31 27.01 -20.66 27.89
CA SER A 31 27.62 -21.84 28.49
C SER A 31 26.59 -22.86 28.95
N PHE A 32 25.48 -22.42 29.55
CA PHE A 32 24.39 -23.30 29.97
C PHE A 32 23.67 -23.96 28.79
N ALA A 33 23.45 -23.22 27.69
CA ALA A 33 22.86 -23.74 26.47
C ALA A 33 23.85 -24.59 25.63
N GLY A 34 25.12 -24.65 26.01
CA GLY A 34 26.18 -25.35 25.27
C GLY A 34 26.63 -24.61 24.00
N HIS A 35 26.32 -23.32 23.88
CA HIS A 35 26.70 -22.49 22.75
C HIS A 35 28.05 -21.81 22.98
N LEU A 36 28.84 -21.72 21.91
CA LEU A 36 30.19 -21.15 21.96
C LEU A 36 30.20 -19.61 22.14
N THR A 37 29.10 -18.94 21.77
CA THR A 37 29.01 -17.47 21.81
C THR A 37 27.65 -16.97 22.32
N CYS A 38 27.64 -15.74 22.84
CA CYS A 38 26.42 -15.04 23.22
C CYS A 38 25.52 -14.77 22.02
N ASP A 39 26.10 -14.45 20.86
CA ASP A 39 25.34 -14.15 19.63
C ASP A 39 24.51 -15.34 19.18
N THR A 40 25.11 -16.54 19.15
CA THR A 40 24.39 -17.78 18.82
C THR A 40 23.27 -18.07 19.83
N THR A 41 23.50 -17.80 21.10
CA THR A 41 22.48 -17.96 22.15
C THR A 41 21.34 -16.96 22.02
N PHE A 42 21.65 -15.71 21.70
CA PHE A 42 20.66 -14.69 21.46
C PHE A 42 19.82 -15.00 20.21
N GLU A 43 20.43 -15.43 19.11
CA GLU A 43 19.73 -15.86 17.89
C GLU A 43 18.79 -17.03 18.17
N HIS A 44 19.25 -18.06 18.88
CA HIS A 44 18.42 -19.21 19.26
C HIS A 44 17.29 -18.80 20.21
N TYR A 45 17.54 -17.89 21.14
CA TYR A 45 16.50 -17.34 22.02
C TYR A 45 15.45 -16.58 21.22
N ILE A 46 15.85 -15.70 20.31
CA ILE A 46 14.93 -14.95 19.45
C ILE A 46 14.12 -15.89 18.55
N HIS A 47 14.77 -16.90 17.94
CA HIS A 47 14.09 -17.91 17.14
C HIS A 47 13.06 -18.69 17.97
N THR A 48 13.43 -19.12 19.17
CA THR A 48 12.54 -19.88 20.06
C THR A 48 11.39 -19.02 20.55
N ALA A 49 11.66 -17.78 20.96
CA ALA A 49 10.65 -16.80 21.34
C ALA A 49 9.69 -16.51 20.18
N HIS A 50 10.20 -16.40 18.95
CA HIS A 50 9.39 -16.23 17.75
C HIS A 50 8.49 -17.43 17.48
N LEU A 51 9.02 -18.66 17.58
CA LEU A 51 8.21 -19.88 17.46
C LEU A 51 7.13 -19.95 18.53
N LEU A 52 7.46 -19.68 19.78
CA LEU A 52 6.53 -19.67 20.90
C LEU A 52 5.44 -18.61 20.71
N ALA A 53 5.81 -17.40 20.29
CA ALA A 53 4.86 -16.36 19.94
C ALA A 53 3.96 -16.81 18.78
N GLY A 54 4.52 -17.45 17.76
CA GLY A 54 3.79 -18.04 16.64
C GLY A 54 2.77 -19.08 17.11
N ILE A 55 3.16 -19.99 18.01
CA ILE A 55 2.29 -21.00 18.60
C ILE A 55 1.19 -20.34 19.43
N GLN A 56 1.51 -19.40 20.31
CA GLN A 56 0.52 -18.68 21.13
C GLN A 56 -0.48 -17.89 20.28
N ILE A 57 -0.01 -17.21 19.23
CA ILE A 57 -0.87 -16.54 18.26
C ILE A 57 -1.74 -17.58 17.53
N SER A 58 -1.18 -18.74 17.20
CA SER A 58 -1.93 -19.82 16.55
C SER A 58 -3.05 -20.40 17.42
N GLU A 59 -2.81 -20.51 18.73
CA GLU A 59 -3.78 -21.05 19.69
C GLU A 59 -4.75 -19.99 20.21
N SER A 60 -4.47 -18.71 19.93
CA SER A 60 -5.30 -17.61 20.40
C SER A 60 -6.74 -17.73 19.88
N LYS A 61 -7.69 -17.81 20.82
CA LYS A 61 -9.13 -17.86 20.54
C LYS A 61 -9.68 -16.44 20.34
N LEU A 62 -9.11 -15.72 19.37
CA LEU A 62 -9.50 -14.35 19.07
C LEU A 62 -10.98 -14.25 18.70
N ARG A 63 -11.65 -13.27 19.31
CA ARG A 63 -13.05 -12.93 19.04
C ARG A 63 -13.12 -11.49 18.59
N LEU A 64 -13.84 -11.22 17.49
CA LEU A 64 -14.06 -9.87 16.98
C LEU A 64 -15.56 -9.60 16.79
N PRO A 65 -16.05 -8.39 17.03
CA PRO A 65 -17.39 -8.01 16.64
C PRO A 65 -17.61 -8.22 15.13
N LEU A 66 -18.78 -8.72 14.75
CA LEU A 66 -19.11 -8.97 13.34
C LEU A 66 -18.97 -7.71 12.47
N THR A 67 -19.31 -6.55 13.01
CA THR A 67 -19.17 -5.25 12.33
C THR A 67 -17.71 -4.93 11.99
N VAL A 68 -16.79 -5.17 12.92
CA VAL A 68 -15.35 -5.00 12.72
C VAL A 68 -14.83 -6.02 11.71
N LEU A 69 -15.23 -7.29 11.84
CA LEU A 69 -14.85 -8.33 10.88
C LEU A 69 -15.32 -7.99 9.47
N GLN A 70 -16.56 -7.51 9.31
CA GLN A 70 -17.11 -7.12 8.02
C GLN A 70 -16.39 -5.92 7.42
N ALA A 71 -16.02 -4.92 8.23
CA ALA A 71 -15.25 -3.77 7.77
C ALA A 71 -13.85 -4.17 7.27
N VAL A 72 -13.18 -5.09 7.97
CA VAL A 72 -11.80 -5.51 7.63
C VAL A 72 -11.76 -6.53 6.49
N THR A 73 -12.69 -7.49 6.48
CA THR A 73 -12.60 -8.65 5.57
C THR A 73 -13.68 -8.70 4.49
N GLY A 74 -14.69 -7.82 4.57
CA GLY A 74 -15.88 -7.84 3.72
C GLY A 74 -16.82 -9.04 3.98
N LEU A 75 -16.55 -9.87 4.99
CA LEU A 75 -17.39 -11.04 5.30
C LEU A 75 -18.62 -10.60 6.09
N ASN A 76 -19.80 -10.89 5.54
CA ASN A 76 -21.07 -10.66 6.21
C ASN A 76 -21.48 -11.88 7.05
N TYR A 77 -22.53 -11.70 7.86
CA TYR A 77 -23.12 -12.75 8.70
C TYR A 77 -23.34 -14.07 7.94
N ASN A 78 -23.98 -13.99 6.77
CA ASN A 78 -24.30 -15.17 5.95
C ASN A 78 -23.05 -15.93 5.51
N SER A 79 -21.96 -15.22 5.22
CA SER A 79 -20.68 -15.82 4.84
C SER A 79 -20.02 -16.54 6.00
N VAL A 80 -20.12 -15.99 7.21
CA VAL A 80 -19.62 -16.62 8.45
C VAL A 80 -20.44 -17.86 8.79
N TYR A 81 -21.78 -17.72 8.82
CA TYR A 81 -22.70 -18.77 9.21
C TYR A 81 -22.65 -19.99 8.28
N ARG A 82 -22.49 -19.78 6.96
CA ARG A 82 -22.35 -20.87 5.98
C ARG A 82 -21.06 -21.67 6.14
N LYS A 83 -20.04 -21.12 6.81
CA LYS A 83 -18.75 -21.81 7.00
C LYS A 83 -18.72 -22.57 8.30
N ASP A 84 -19.17 -21.93 9.37
CA ASP A 84 -19.36 -22.58 10.65
C ASP A 84 -20.49 -21.87 11.39
N THR A 85 -21.58 -22.60 11.63
CA THR A 85 -22.76 -22.10 12.34
C THR A 85 -22.45 -21.69 13.77
N THR A 86 -21.37 -22.23 14.34
CA THR A 86 -20.92 -21.99 15.71
C THR A 86 -19.81 -20.93 15.79
N ALA A 87 -19.42 -20.32 14.67
CA ALA A 87 -18.43 -19.24 14.64
C ALA A 87 -18.99 -17.89 15.08
N TYR A 88 -20.31 -17.70 15.03
CA TYR A 88 -20.97 -16.48 15.48
C TYR A 88 -21.76 -16.75 16.75
N ASP A 89 -21.55 -15.90 17.77
CA ASP A 89 -22.34 -15.91 18.99
C ASP A 89 -23.45 -14.83 18.91
N PRO A 90 -24.74 -15.21 18.84
CA PRO A 90 -25.85 -14.27 18.78
C PRO A 90 -26.00 -13.38 20.01
N ALA A 91 -25.58 -13.85 21.18
CA ALA A 91 -25.73 -13.10 22.43
C ALA A 91 -24.73 -11.95 22.50
N THR A 92 -23.47 -12.21 22.14
CA THR A 92 -22.38 -11.22 22.22
C THR A 92 -22.12 -10.50 20.89
N LYS A 93 -22.70 -10.96 19.78
CA LYS A 93 -22.45 -10.50 18.40
C LYS A 93 -20.97 -10.61 17.98
N LEU A 94 -20.22 -11.47 18.66
CA LEU A 94 -18.81 -11.73 18.39
C LEU A 94 -18.66 -12.93 17.46
N VAL A 95 -17.63 -12.86 16.62
CA VAL A 95 -17.20 -13.92 15.72
C VAL A 95 -15.88 -14.50 16.23
N GLN A 96 -15.85 -15.81 16.41
CA GLN A 96 -14.64 -16.55 16.79
C GLN A 96 -13.77 -16.80 15.55
N LEU A 97 -12.63 -16.12 15.47
CA LEU A 97 -11.75 -16.17 14.29
C LEU A 97 -11.05 -17.52 14.13
N SER A 98 -10.79 -18.24 15.22
CA SER A 98 -10.15 -19.57 15.16
C SER A 98 -10.95 -20.56 14.32
N LYS A 99 -12.29 -20.47 14.34
CA LYS A 99 -13.19 -21.31 13.53
C LYS A 99 -13.23 -20.90 12.06
N LEU A 100 -12.91 -19.65 11.77
CA LEU A 100 -12.80 -19.13 10.40
C LEU A 100 -11.37 -19.18 9.87
N ARG A 101 -10.40 -19.67 10.64
CA ARG A 101 -8.96 -19.54 10.34
C ARG A 101 -8.59 -20.17 9.02
N SER A 102 -8.98 -21.41 8.76
CA SER A 102 -8.69 -22.09 7.49
C SER A 102 -9.26 -21.33 6.28
N TYR A 103 -10.44 -20.72 6.45
CA TYR A 103 -11.08 -19.92 5.42
C TYR A 103 -10.40 -18.56 5.22
N LEU A 104 -10.04 -17.86 6.30
CA LEU A 104 -9.30 -16.59 6.23
C LEU A 104 -7.92 -16.81 5.62
N VAL A 105 -7.19 -17.85 6.06
CA VAL A 105 -5.91 -18.25 5.48
C VAL A 105 -6.09 -18.59 4.00
N LYS A 106 -7.08 -19.41 3.63
CA LYS A 106 -7.35 -19.69 2.21
C LYS A 106 -7.71 -18.43 1.42
N LYS A 107 -8.46 -17.49 1.98
CA LYS A 107 -8.80 -16.22 1.33
C LYS A 107 -7.57 -15.35 1.14
N ILE A 108 -6.67 -15.31 2.13
CA ILE A 108 -5.39 -14.61 2.06
C ILE A 108 -4.44 -15.30 1.06
N SER A 109 -4.35 -16.63 1.09
CA SER A 109 -3.53 -17.42 0.18
C SER A 109 -4.06 -17.46 -1.25
N VAL A 110 -5.38 -17.36 -1.46
CA VAL A 110 -5.99 -17.20 -2.78
C VAL A 110 -5.86 -15.74 -3.25
N SER A 111 -5.88 -14.75 -2.35
CA SER A 111 -5.43 -13.38 -2.65
C SER A 111 -3.90 -13.24 -2.77
N ASN A 112 -3.14 -14.34 -2.63
CA ASN A 112 -1.77 -14.42 -3.16
C ASN A 112 -1.78 -14.74 -4.67
N GLN A 113 -2.94 -14.82 -5.33
CA GLN A 113 -3.05 -14.14 -6.62
C GLN A 113 -2.73 -12.68 -6.33
N SER A 114 -1.43 -12.40 -6.43
CA SER A 114 -0.86 -11.08 -6.32
C SER A 114 -1.91 -10.08 -6.79
N LEU A 115 -2.28 -9.11 -5.94
CA LEU A 115 -3.03 -7.94 -6.39
C LEU A 115 -2.33 -7.24 -7.57
N PHE A 116 -1.10 -7.67 -7.89
CA PHE A 116 -0.39 -7.53 -9.14
C PHE A 116 -0.35 -8.86 -9.93
N ASN A 117 -1.48 -9.31 -10.49
CA ASN A 117 -1.42 -10.22 -11.63
C ASN A 117 -0.74 -9.43 -12.77
N CYS A 118 0.51 -9.79 -13.08
CA CYS A 118 1.11 -9.48 -14.37
C CYS A 118 0.38 -10.33 -15.41
N GLU A 119 -0.74 -9.83 -15.94
CA GLU A 119 -1.47 -10.50 -17.03
C GLU A 119 -0.88 -10.20 -18.42
N ASP A 120 0.19 -9.41 -18.53
CA ASP A 120 0.84 -9.08 -19.81
C ASP A 120 2.31 -9.55 -19.89
N LEU A 121 2.58 -10.80 -19.53
CA LEU A 121 3.79 -11.50 -19.99
C LEU A 121 3.37 -12.78 -20.72
N ASN A 122 2.92 -12.58 -21.95
CA ASN A 122 2.94 -13.61 -22.96
C ASN A 122 4.40 -13.83 -23.37
N ASP A 123 5.16 -14.60 -22.59
CA ASP A 123 6.46 -15.11 -23.00
C ASP A 123 6.60 -16.58 -22.60
N LYS A 124 6.32 -17.42 -23.60
CA LYS A 124 6.85 -18.77 -23.85
C LYS A 124 7.10 -19.66 -22.63
N ALA A 125 6.25 -20.67 -22.55
CA ALA A 125 6.53 -21.94 -21.89
C ALA A 125 7.99 -22.41 -22.09
N LEU A 126 8.65 -22.75 -20.98
CA LEU A 126 9.62 -23.85 -20.95
C LEU A 126 9.36 -24.72 -19.69
N PRO A 127 9.62 -26.03 -19.79
CA PRO A 127 8.92 -27.04 -19.02
C PRO A 127 9.51 -27.21 -17.61
N ALA A 128 8.65 -27.69 -16.71
CA ALA A 128 9.02 -28.22 -15.42
C ALA A 128 10.09 -29.32 -15.57
N THR A 129 11.23 -29.13 -14.92
CA THR A 129 12.12 -30.23 -14.53
C THR A 129 12.27 -30.24 -13.03
N THR A 130 11.77 -31.33 -12.45
CA THR A 130 11.98 -31.82 -11.11
C THR A 130 13.47 -31.82 -10.76
N SER A 131 13.84 -31.18 -9.66
CA SER A 131 14.97 -31.62 -8.82
C SER A 131 14.79 -31.10 -7.41
N GLU A 132 14.59 -32.05 -6.52
CA GLU A 132 14.85 -31.97 -5.10
C GLU A 132 16.30 -31.49 -4.91
N ASN A 133 16.49 -30.34 -4.25
CA ASN A 133 17.67 -29.92 -3.52
C ASN A 133 17.41 -28.51 -2.99
N GLN A 134 16.66 -28.41 -1.90
CA GLN A 134 16.48 -27.16 -1.16
C GLN A 134 17.71 -26.94 -0.29
N THR A 135 18.74 -26.34 -0.88
CA THR A 135 19.83 -25.70 -0.17
C THR A 135 19.58 -24.20 -0.16
N HIS A 136 19.69 -23.62 1.02
CA HIS A 136 19.54 -22.21 1.33
C HIS A 136 20.42 -21.30 0.46
N SER A 137 19.87 -20.73 -0.61
CA SER A 137 20.34 -19.48 -1.20
C SER A 137 19.38 -19.06 -2.30
N HIS A 138 18.49 -18.12 -1.99
CA HIS A 138 17.83 -17.16 -2.89
C HIS A 138 16.58 -16.66 -2.16
N LEU A 139 16.82 -15.83 -1.14
CA LEU A 139 15.90 -14.75 -0.80
C LEU A 139 15.99 -13.73 -1.95
N ASP A 140 15.52 -14.11 -3.13
CA ASP A 140 15.24 -13.15 -4.19
C ASP A 140 14.16 -12.22 -3.66
N GLU A 141 14.52 -10.95 -3.56
CA GLU A 141 13.76 -9.70 -3.69
C GLU A 141 12.27 -9.80 -4.10
N LYS A 142 11.51 -10.60 -3.36
CA LYS A 142 10.04 -10.70 -3.37
C LYS A 142 9.48 -10.54 -1.96
N SER A 143 10.23 -9.87 -1.08
CA SER A 143 9.73 -9.29 0.15
C SER A 143 8.95 -8.00 -0.13
N ASN A 144 7.87 -8.11 -0.91
CA ASN A 144 6.76 -7.21 -0.68
C ASN A 144 6.14 -7.63 0.65
N SER A 145 6.55 -6.92 1.70
CA SER A 145 6.05 -7.05 3.07
C SER A 145 4.52 -7.18 3.09
N ILE A 146 3.99 -8.07 3.93
CA ILE A 146 2.57 -8.17 4.30
C ILE A 146 1.96 -6.85 4.83
N PHE A 147 2.79 -5.83 5.04
CA PHE A 147 2.42 -4.44 5.16
C PHE A 147 2.74 -3.70 3.85
N ILE A 148 2.05 -4.04 2.74
CA ILE A 148 2.14 -3.25 1.48
C ILE A 148 1.41 -1.93 1.71
N HIS A 149 2.07 -1.10 2.49
CA HIS A 149 2.10 0.33 2.47
C HIS A 149 0.90 1.04 1.84
N SER A 150 0.03 1.43 2.75
CA SER A 150 -0.55 2.76 2.81
C SER A 150 0.47 3.92 2.68
N LYS A 151 1.76 3.73 2.30
CA LYS A 151 2.83 4.76 2.26
C LYS A 151 2.37 6.01 1.55
N TYR A 152 1.84 5.88 0.34
CA TYR A 152 1.46 7.07 -0.41
C TYR A 152 0.31 7.81 0.24
N TYR A 153 -0.68 7.08 0.77
CA TYR A 153 -1.80 7.69 1.46
C TYR A 153 -1.38 8.31 2.79
N ASP A 154 -0.59 7.60 3.59
CA ASP A 154 -0.07 8.03 4.89
C ASP A 154 0.92 9.19 4.72
N VAL A 155 1.72 9.21 3.66
CA VAL A 155 2.60 10.33 3.30
C VAL A 155 1.77 11.54 2.87
N ILE A 156 0.71 11.35 2.06
CA ILE A 156 -0.21 12.43 1.69
C ILE A 156 -0.91 12.99 2.93
N ALA A 157 -1.44 12.11 3.80
CA ALA A 157 -2.11 12.49 5.04
C ALA A 157 -1.14 13.16 6.04
N PHE A 158 0.09 12.67 6.14
CA PHE A 158 1.18 13.29 6.90
C PHE A 158 1.46 14.71 6.42
N LEU A 159 1.60 14.92 5.10
CA LEU A 159 1.83 16.23 4.53
C LEU A 159 0.63 17.16 4.77
N GLU A 160 -0.60 16.68 4.59
CA GLU A 160 -1.84 17.43 4.87
C GLU A 160 -2.00 17.83 6.34
N GLU A 161 -1.58 17.00 7.27
CA GLU A 161 -1.64 17.34 8.69
C GLU A 161 -0.59 18.39 9.05
N LEU A 162 0.61 18.33 8.46
CA LEU A 162 1.63 19.36 8.60
C LEU A 162 1.22 20.70 7.97
N GLU A 163 0.43 20.67 6.89
CA GLU A 163 -0.10 21.87 6.25
C GLU A 163 -0.93 22.73 7.20
N LYS A 164 -1.77 22.08 8.04
CA LYS A 164 -2.67 22.74 9.00
C LYS A 164 -1.93 23.47 10.11
N VAL A 165 -0.64 23.15 10.30
CA VAL A 165 0.22 23.80 11.28
C VAL A 165 0.86 25.03 10.65
N SER A 166 0.95 26.13 11.40
CA SER A 166 1.64 27.35 10.95
C SER A 166 3.12 27.08 10.63
N LEU A 167 3.67 27.77 9.63
CA LEU A 167 5.03 27.54 9.12
C LEU A 167 6.09 27.45 10.23
N ASP A 168 6.07 28.37 11.19
CA ASP A 168 7.02 28.46 12.29
C ASP A 168 6.98 27.25 13.24
N ASN A 169 5.85 26.53 13.26
CA ASN A 169 5.62 25.40 14.15
C ASN A 169 5.73 24.04 13.44
N ARG A 170 5.82 24.00 12.10
CA ARG A 170 5.89 22.73 11.34
C ARG A 170 7.08 21.87 11.73
N ASN A 171 8.27 22.46 11.91
CA ASN A 171 9.47 21.73 12.35
C ASN A 171 9.34 21.15 13.77
N LYS A 172 8.55 21.81 14.64
CA LYS A 172 8.27 21.33 16.00
C LYS A 172 7.23 20.22 16.01
N ALA A 173 6.22 20.30 15.12
CA ALA A 173 5.16 19.31 14.99
C ALA A 173 5.58 18.05 14.20
N LEU A 174 6.60 18.15 13.34
CA LEU A 174 7.06 17.07 12.45
C LEU A 174 7.27 15.72 13.16
N PRO A 175 7.94 15.63 14.32
CA PRO A 175 8.12 14.35 15.01
C PRO A 175 6.81 13.71 15.46
N GLU A 176 5.88 14.52 15.98
CA GLU A 176 4.59 14.03 16.48
C GLU A 176 3.70 13.53 15.34
N VAL A 177 3.63 14.29 14.25
CA VAL A 177 2.83 13.92 13.07
C VAL A 177 3.44 12.69 12.40
N ALA A 178 4.77 12.59 12.27
CA ALA A 178 5.43 11.41 11.69
C ALA A 178 5.10 10.11 12.45
N ILE A 179 5.08 10.15 13.79
CA ILE A 179 4.73 9.00 14.64
C ILE A 179 3.30 8.53 14.37
N ARG A 180 2.34 9.45 14.22
CA ARG A 180 0.91 9.09 13.97
C ARG A 180 0.72 8.28 12.68
N TYR A 181 1.54 8.56 11.66
CA TYR A 181 1.49 7.89 10.36
C TYR A 181 2.52 6.76 10.21
N GLY A 182 3.24 6.41 11.28
CA GLY A 182 4.25 5.33 11.26
C GLY A 182 5.44 5.61 10.36
N ILE A 183 5.78 6.89 10.12
CA ILE A 183 6.91 7.30 9.28
C ILE A 183 8.12 7.57 10.18
N SER A 184 9.30 7.07 9.78
CA SER A 184 10.52 7.32 10.54
C SER A 184 10.89 8.81 10.51
N LEU A 185 11.50 9.34 11.59
CA LEU A 185 11.79 10.78 11.67
C LEU A 185 12.76 11.26 10.57
N SER A 186 13.72 10.42 10.17
CA SER A 186 14.65 10.71 9.07
C SER A 186 13.91 10.81 7.73
N GLU A 187 13.05 9.84 7.43
CA GLU A 187 12.23 9.81 6.20
C GLU A 187 11.24 10.99 6.17
N ALA A 188 10.59 11.29 7.30
CA ALA A 188 9.66 12.40 7.43
C ALA A 188 10.32 13.77 7.13
N ARG A 189 11.57 13.97 7.58
CA ARG A 189 12.34 15.20 7.29
C ARG A 189 12.65 15.33 5.80
N GLU A 190 13.08 14.25 5.17
CA GLU A 190 13.39 14.22 3.74
C GLU A 190 12.15 14.45 2.89
N LEU A 191 11.04 13.76 3.20
CA LEU A 191 9.75 13.93 2.54
C LEU A 191 9.26 15.38 2.63
N TYR A 192 9.31 15.98 3.82
CA TYR A 192 8.91 17.38 4.02
C TYR A 192 9.81 18.34 3.24
N PHE A 193 11.13 18.14 3.29
CA PHE A 193 12.10 18.96 2.55
C PHE A 193 11.87 18.92 1.04
N ASN A 194 11.57 17.74 0.48
CA ASN A 194 11.29 17.59 -0.94
C ASN A 194 9.92 18.19 -1.30
N ALA A 195 8.92 17.95 -0.46
CA ALA A 195 7.56 18.45 -0.69
C ALA A 195 7.45 19.98 -0.62
N ARG A 196 8.29 20.67 0.18
CA ARG A 196 8.25 22.14 0.37
C ARG A 196 8.25 22.94 -0.95
N HIS A 197 8.82 22.37 -2.01
CA HIS A 197 8.91 22.97 -3.34
C HIS A 197 7.61 22.89 -4.15
N ILE A 198 6.65 22.06 -3.73
CA ILE A 198 5.34 21.87 -4.38
C ILE A 198 4.27 22.79 -3.75
N PHE A 199 4.60 23.47 -2.64
CA PHE A 199 3.71 24.45 -2.02
C PHE A 199 3.75 25.74 -2.80
N ILE A 200 2.58 26.20 -3.23
CA ILE A 200 2.48 27.33 -4.16
C ILE A 200 2.36 28.66 -3.41
N ASN A 201 1.83 28.66 -2.18
CA ASN A 201 1.52 29.88 -1.44
C ASN A 201 1.80 29.80 0.07
N GLU A 202 2.83 29.07 0.54
CA GLU A 202 3.16 28.92 1.98
C GLU A 202 2.08 28.24 2.87
N GLU A 203 0.82 28.27 2.46
CA GLU A 203 -0.37 27.88 3.23
C GLU A 203 -1.09 26.66 2.66
N ARG A 204 -0.77 26.20 1.43
CA ARG A 204 -1.55 25.14 0.79
C ARG A 204 -0.75 24.06 0.07
N LEU A 205 -0.92 22.80 0.48
CA LEU A 205 -0.51 21.63 -0.30
C LEU A 205 -1.51 21.42 -1.44
N LEU A 206 -0.93 21.02 -2.55
CA LEU A 206 -1.61 20.55 -3.75
C LEU A 206 -2.11 19.10 -3.61
N LEU A 207 -2.42 18.65 -2.40
CA LEU A 207 -2.77 17.25 -2.13
C LEU A 207 -3.94 17.22 -1.17
N GLY A 208 -5.00 16.54 -1.61
CA GLY A 208 -6.14 16.19 -0.78
C GLY A 208 -6.32 14.69 -0.90
N ALA A 209 -6.36 14.01 0.24
CA ALA A 209 -6.43 12.58 0.33
C ALA A 209 -7.73 12.17 -0.38
N PRO A 210 -7.65 11.34 -1.44
CA PRO A 210 -8.85 11.00 -2.17
C PRO A 210 -9.86 10.35 -1.22
N LYS A 211 -11.05 10.94 -1.15
CA LYS A 211 -12.12 10.42 -0.29
C LYS A 211 -12.72 9.16 -0.92
N GLY A 212 -12.88 8.11 -0.12
CA GLY A 212 -13.50 6.86 -0.51
C GLY A 212 -12.52 5.80 -1.02
N SER A 213 -12.74 4.55 -0.61
CA SER A 213 -11.83 3.42 -0.84
C SER A 213 -11.47 3.19 -2.31
N LYS A 214 -12.44 3.36 -3.23
CA LYS A 214 -12.20 3.18 -4.67
C LYS A 214 -11.27 4.24 -5.27
N ASN A 215 -11.33 5.48 -4.80
CA ASN A 215 -10.46 6.54 -5.29
C ASN A 215 -9.04 6.39 -4.72
N GLN A 216 -8.94 5.94 -3.47
CA GLN A 216 -7.66 5.58 -2.85
C GLN A 216 -6.98 4.44 -3.59
N GLU A 217 -7.73 3.37 -3.90
CA GLU A 217 -7.23 2.24 -4.70
C GLU A 217 -6.73 2.70 -6.08
N LEU A 218 -7.49 3.56 -6.76
CA LEU A 218 -7.08 4.12 -8.05
C LEU A 218 -5.77 4.90 -7.95
N LEU A 219 -5.61 5.74 -6.93
CA LEU A 219 -4.40 6.51 -6.69
C LEU A 219 -3.19 5.60 -6.43
N VAL A 220 -3.34 4.61 -5.54
CA VAL A 220 -2.25 3.67 -5.21
C VAL A 220 -1.78 2.92 -6.47
N ARG A 221 -2.72 2.43 -7.29
CA ARG A 221 -2.39 1.78 -8.57
C ARG A 221 -1.69 2.73 -9.54
N ALA A 222 -2.12 3.99 -9.61
CA ALA A 222 -1.49 4.98 -10.48
C ALA A 222 -0.05 5.31 -10.03
N LEU A 223 0.20 5.40 -8.73
CA LEU A 223 1.53 5.67 -8.16
C LEU A 223 2.48 4.48 -8.34
N ASP A 224 2.01 3.25 -8.15
CA ASP A 224 2.80 2.05 -8.47
C ASP A 224 3.19 2.01 -9.96
N ARG A 225 2.25 2.33 -10.86
CA ARG A 225 2.54 2.43 -12.29
C ARG A 225 3.52 3.56 -12.60
N ALA A 226 3.41 4.70 -11.92
CA ALA A 226 4.35 5.82 -12.06
C ALA A 226 5.76 5.41 -11.62
N TYR A 227 5.89 4.69 -10.51
CA TYR A 227 7.18 4.14 -10.05
C TYR A 227 7.78 3.16 -11.07
N ARG A 228 6.97 2.27 -11.64
CA ARG A 228 7.46 1.37 -12.70
C ARG A 228 7.86 2.15 -13.95
N LEU A 229 7.12 3.19 -14.29
CA LEU A 229 7.42 4.04 -15.44
C LEU A 229 8.69 4.86 -15.22
N SER A 230 8.98 5.32 -14.00
CA SER A 230 10.24 6.03 -13.72
C SER A 230 11.46 5.15 -13.91
N ILE A 231 11.34 3.83 -13.70
CA ILE A 231 12.41 2.86 -13.97
C ILE A 231 12.52 2.55 -15.47
N LYS A 232 11.39 2.26 -16.13
CA LYS A 232 11.39 1.79 -17.53
C LYS A 232 11.56 2.91 -18.56
N ASN A 233 10.91 4.05 -18.34
CA ASN A 233 10.88 5.19 -19.26
C ASN A 233 10.75 6.50 -18.47
N PRO A 234 11.83 6.96 -17.80
CA PRO A 234 11.82 8.16 -16.97
C PRO A 234 11.43 9.42 -17.75
N GLU A 235 11.85 9.53 -19.02
CA GLU A 235 11.55 10.69 -19.87
C GLU A 235 10.05 10.83 -20.15
N ALA A 236 9.34 9.74 -20.40
CA ALA A 236 7.90 9.79 -20.59
C ALA A 236 7.17 10.30 -19.33
N LEU A 237 7.59 9.83 -18.16
CA LEU A 237 7.04 10.31 -16.88
C LEU A 237 7.37 11.79 -16.65
N ARG A 238 8.60 12.21 -16.96
CA ARG A 238 9.02 13.62 -16.85
C ARG A 238 8.16 14.53 -17.72
N ILE A 239 7.98 14.18 -19.00
CA ILE A 239 7.12 14.94 -19.93
C ILE A 239 5.69 15.04 -19.39
N PHE A 240 5.13 13.95 -18.86
CA PHE A 240 3.80 13.97 -18.26
C PHE A 240 3.69 14.94 -17.07
N VAL A 241 4.67 14.90 -16.16
CA VAL A 241 4.72 15.78 -14.98
C VAL A 241 4.91 17.24 -15.40
N GLU A 242 5.76 17.52 -16.39
CA GLU A 242 5.99 18.87 -16.90
C GLU A 242 4.74 19.46 -17.56
N ILE A 243 4.04 18.68 -18.39
CA ILE A 243 2.77 19.11 -18.98
C ILE A 243 1.74 19.40 -17.88
N PHE A 244 1.63 18.51 -16.89
CA PHE A 244 0.73 18.70 -15.76
C PHE A 244 1.05 19.99 -15.00
N SER A 245 2.31 20.20 -14.61
CA SER A 245 2.76 21.37 -13.84
C SER A 245 2.50 22.68 -14.57
N ASN A 246 2.65 22.71 -15.90
CA ASN A 246 2.43 23.90 -16.72
C ASN A 246 0.96 24.20 -17.01
N LYS A 247 0.07 23.19 -16.92
CA LYS A 247 -1.34 23.29 -17.32
C LYS A 247 -2.33 23.23 -16.15
N GLN A 248 -1.89 22.80 -14.98
CA GLN A 248 -2.73 22.71 -13.79
C GLN A 248 -3.28 24.08 -13.38
N SER A 249 -4.53 24.11 -12.95
CA SER A 249 -5.17 25.28 -12.33
C SER A 249 -5.69 24.88 -10.96
N PHE A 250 -5.43 25.68 -9.94
CA PHE A 250 -5.90 25.41 -8.56
C PHE A 250 -7.39 25.67 -8.37
N ASN A 251 -8.03 26.33 -9.34
CA ASN A 251 -9.45 26.65 -9.29
C ASN A 251 -10.33 25.59 -9.96
N SER A 252 -9.73 24.65 -10.71
CA SER A 252 -10.49 23.61 -11.41
C SER A 252 -9.74 22.28 -11.42
N SER A 253 -10.46 21.18 -11.19
CA SER A 253 -9.95 19.81 -11.34
C SER A 253 -9.82 19.39 -12.82
N SER A 254 -9.43 20.30 -13.70
CA SER A 254 -9.28 20.09 -15.14
C SER A 254 -7.99 20.70 -15.67
N LEU A 255 -7.54 20.12 -16.78
CA LEU A 255 -6.49 20.69 -17.62
C LEU A 255 -7.09 21.22 -18.92
N HIS A 256 -6.58 22.35 -19.40
CA HIS A 256 -7.10 23.04 -20.57
C HIS A 256 -6.07 23.12 -21.70
N PHE A 257 -6.47 22.66 -22.88
CA PHE A 257 -5.66 22.62 -24.09
C PHE A 257 -6.32 23.47 -25.18
N GLY A 258 -5.52 24.24 -25.90
CA GLY A 258 -6.01 25.08 -26.99
C GLY A 258 -6.38 24.29 -28.25
N ILE A 259 -6.89 24.99 -29.26
CA ILE A 259 -7.35 24.40 -30.53
C ILE A 259 -6.18 24.25 -31.55
N LYS A 260 -5.07 24.98 -31.33
CA LYS A 260 -3.88 24.94 -32.19
C LYS A 260 -3.30 23.52 -32.26
N GLN A 261 -2.70 23.17 -33.40
CA GLN A 261 -2.15 21.82 -33.62
C GLN A 261 -1.12 21.41 -32.56
N SER A 262 -0.21 22.32 -32.18
CA SER A 262 0.76 22.07 -31.11
C SER A 262 0.12 21.75 -29.76
N GLN A 263 -1.07 22.28 -29.47
CA GLN A 263 -1.81 21.97 -28.24
C GLN A 263 -2.50 20.60 -28.32
N LYS A 264 -2.94 20.19 -29.52
CA LYS A 264 -3.49 18.85 -29.76
C LYS A 264 -2.42 17.77 -29.64
N GLU A 265 -1.22 18.02 -30.14
CA GLU A 265 -0.07 17.13 -29.98
C GLU A 265 0.35 17.00 -28.51
N LEU A 266 0.41 18.13 -27.79
CA LEU A 266 0.70 18.14 -26.36
C LEU A 266 -0.38 17.39 -25.55
N LEU A 267 -1.66 17.50 -25.94
CA LEU A 267 -2.75 16.71 -25.39
C LEU A 267 -2.56 15.21 -25.65
N LYS A 268 -2.15 14.83 -26.86
CA LYS A 268 -1.89 13.42 -27.22
C LYS A 268 -0.77 12.85 -26.34
N GLN A 269 0.38 13.53 -26.29
CA GLN A 269 1.52 13.10 -25.49
C GLN A 269 1.13 12.93 -24.01
N PHE A 270 0.34 13.87 -23.48
CA PHE A 270 -0.15 13.80 -22.11
C PHE A 270 -1.05 12.57 -21.88
N LEU A 271 -1.98 12.28 -22.79
CA LEU A 271 -2.89 11.15 -22.66
C LEU A 271 -2.23 9.80 -22.92
N ASP A 272 -1.22 9.72 -23.80
CA ASP A 272 -0.47 8.49 -24.08
C ASP A 272 0.23 7.98 -22.81
N VAL A 273 0.82 8.88 -22.02
CA VAL A 273 1.41 8.54 -20.71
C VAL A 273 0.32 8.43 -19.64
N GLY A 274 -0.65 9.35 -19.64
CA GLY A 274 -1.74 9.36 -18.67
C GLY A 274 -2.58 8.08 -18.67
N CYS A 275 -2.78 7.45 -19.83
CA CYS A 275 -3.49 6.18 -19.98
C CYS A 275 -2.68 4.97 -19.48
N GLN A 276 -1.35 5.06 -19.46
CA GLN A 276 -0.49 4.05 -18.84
C GLN A 276 -0.54 4.13 -17.31
N LEU A 277 -0.70 5.33 -16.75
CA LEU A 277 -0.83 5.54 -15.31
C LEU A 277 -2.24 5.21 -14.81
N ILE A 278 -3.26 5.78 -15.45
CA ILE A 278 -4.68 5.65 -15.08
C ILE A 278 -5.44 5.10 -16.29
N ASN A 279 -6.24 4.04 -16.11
CA ASN A 279 -6.96 3.41 -17.23
C ASN A 279 -7.80 4.43 -18.02
N ALA A 280 -7.77 4.33 -19.36
CA ALA A 280 -8.48 5.20 -20.31
C ALA A 280 -9.95 5.49 -19.92
N SER A 281 -10.66 4.50 -19.38
CA SER A 281 -12.05 4.63 -18.93
C SER A 281 -12.31 5.66 -17.82
N HIS A 282 -11.28 6.12 -17.12
CA HIS A 282 -11.34 7.17 -16.11
C HIS A 282 -11.05 8.56 -16.67
N TRP A 283 -10.63 8.68 -17.92
CA TRP A 283 -10.39 9.97 -18.55
C TRP A 283 -11.65 10.47 -19.25
N GLN A 284 -11.89 11.78 -19.20
CA GLN A 284 -12.93 12.45 -19.95
C GLN A 284 -12.35 13.68 -20.67
N ILE A 285 -12.66 13.80 -21.96
CA ILE A 285 -12.38 14.99 -22.78
C ILE A 285 -13.70 15.73 -23.02
N ARG A 286 -13.72 17.03 -22.80
CA ARG A 286 -14.84 17.93 -23.11
C ARG A 286 -14.43 19.02 -24.09
N ALA A 287 -15.31 19.35 -25.01
CA ALA A 287 -15.15 20.47 -25.94
C ALA A 287 -16.50 21.18 -26.15
N SER A 288 -16.54 22.16 -27.06
CA SER A 288 -17.78 22.86 -27.43
C SER A 288 -18.92 21.93 -27.85
N SER A 289 -18.60 20.76 -28.42
CA SER A 289 -19.56 19.71 -28.78
C SER A 289 -18.93 18.32 -28.65
N GLU A 290 -19.76 17.29 -28.53
CA GLU A 290 -19.30 15.89 -28.50
C GLU A 290 -18.69 15.46 -29.85
N LYS A 291 -19.20 16.01 -30.96
CA LYS A 291 -18.65 15.79 -32.29
C LYS A 291 -17.20 16.26 -32.38
N ALA A 292 -16.90 17.46 -31.87
CA ALA A 292 -15.54 18.00 -31.85
C ALA A 292 -14.55 17.12 -31.06
N VAL A 293 -15.01 16.44 -30.01
CA VAL A 293 -14.19 15.47 -29.26
C VAL A 293 -14.02 14.18 -30.06
N THR A 294 -15.06 13.72 -30.74
CA THR A 294 -15.02 12.50 -31.56
C THR A 294 -14.02 12.65 -32.71
N ASP A 295 -14.06 13.79 -33.41
CA ASP A 295 -13.13 14.13 -34.50
C ASP A 295 -11.70 14.25 -33.97
N LEU A 296 -11.51 14.81 -32.76
CA LEU A 296 -10.21 14.86 -32.09
C LEU A 296 -9.69 13.44 -31.79
N LYS A 297 -10.53 12.57 -31.20
CA LYS A 297 -10.11 11.20 -30.85
C LYS A 297 -9.71 10.40 -32.10
N GLN A 298 -10.43 10.56 -33.20
CA GLN A 298 -10.09 9.93 -34.47
C GLN A 298 -8.78 10.47 -35.04
N SER A 299 -8.64 11.81 -35.14
CA SER A 299 -7.43 12.43 -35.70
C SER A 299 -6.15 12.11 -34.92
N LEU A 300 -6.25 11.99 -33.60
CA LEU A 300 -5.11 11.68 -32.73
C LEU A 300 -4.94 10.18 -32.43
N SER A 301 -5.85 9.32 -32.90
CA SER A 301 -5.90 7.88 -32.59
C SER A 301 -5.92 7.60 -31.07
N LEU A 302 -6.73 8.35 -30.33
CA LEU A 302 -6.86 8.21 -28.87
C LEU A 302 -7.71 6.99 -28.49
N ASP A 303 -7.47 6.45 -27.30
CA ASP A 303 -8.17 5.27 -26.78
C ASP A 303 -9.71 5.47 -26.81
N SER A 304 -10.39 4.48 -27.38
CA SER A 304 -11.85 4.46 -27.52
C SER A 304 -12.58 4.55 -26.18
N GLN A 305 -12.01 4.05 -25.09
CA GLN A 305 -12.58 4.06 -23.74
C GLN A 305 -12.56 5.44 -23.07
N ILE A 306 -11.78 6.40 -23.57
CA ILE A 306 -11.78 7.78 -23.07
C ILE A 306 -13.17 8.38 -23.30
N ARG A 307 -13.75 8.94 -22.24
CA ARG A 307 -15.12 9.48 -22.28
C ARG A 307 -15.17 10.80 -23.00
N ILE A 308 -16.33 11.05 -23.59
CA ILE A 308 -16.65 12.30 -24.27
C ILE A 308 -17.60 13.10 -23.38
N GLY A 309 -17.58 14.41 -23.52
CA GLY A 309 -18.63 15.29 -23.02
C GLY A 309 -18.63 16.62 -23.74
N SER A 310 -19.71 17.36 -23.60
CA SER A 310 -19.83 18.73 -24.10
C SER A 310 -19.65 19.75 -22.97
N ARG A 311 -19.17 20.93 -23.34
CA ARG A 311 -19.12 22.14 -22.52
C ARG A 311 -19.48 23.32 -23.40
N LEU A 312 -20.71 23.81 -23.23
CA LEU A 312 -21.21 24.97 -23.96
C LEU A 312 -20.28 26.18 -23.79
N ASN A 313 -20.08 26.93 -24.88
CA ASN A 313 -19.27 28.15 -24.93
C ASN A 313 -17.80 27.97 -24.51
N TYR A 314 -17.23 26.78 -24.70
CA TYR A 314 -15.83 26.51 -24.41
C TYR A 314 -14.99 26.40 -25.68
N HIS A 315 -13.89 27.17 -25.75
CA HIS A 315 -12.94 27.15 -26.86
C HIS A 315 -11.69 26.36 -26.47
N GLY A 316 -11.61 25.11 -26.94
CA GLY A 316 -10.49 24.22 -26.67
C GLY A 316 -10.95 22.84 -26.22
N TYR A 317 -10.03 22.13 -25.56
CA TYR A 317 -10.25 20.80 -25.02
C TYR A 317 -9.94 20.79 -23.53
N GLU A 318 -10.90 20.31 -22.75
CA GLU A 318 -10.79 20.14 -21.32
C GLU A 318 -10.62 18.67 -20.99
N ILE A 319 -9.60 18.34 -20.19
CA ILE A 319 -9.33 16.98 -19.72
C ILE A 319 -9.58 16.89 -18.23
N ARG A 320 -10.27 15.82 -17.80
CA ARG A 320 -10.53 15.51 -16.39
C ARG A 320 -10.42 14.01 -16.13
N VAL A 321 -10.03 13.66 -14.90
CA VAL A 321 -10.21 12.30 -14.37
C VAL A 321 -11.59 12.21 -13.72
N VAL A 322 -12.35 11.17 -14.06
CA VAL A 322 -13.72 10.93 -13.60
C VAL A 322 -13.90 9.52 -13.06
N GLN A 323 -14.83 9.35 -12.13
CA GLN A 323 -15.16 8.02 -11.61
C GLN A 323 -15.78 7.14 -12.70
N LYS A 324 -15.54 5.83 -12.60
CA LYS A 324 -16.13 4.88 -13.53
C LYS A 324 -17.66 4.94 -13.40
N LYS A 325 -18.36 5.42 -14.45
CA LYS A 325 -19.82 5.39 -14.57
C LYS A 325 -20.26 3.96 -14.26
N THR A 326 -20.81 3.77 -13.07
CA THR A 326 -21.44 2.51 -12.70
C THR A 326 -22.78 2.58 -13.42
N ILE A 327 -22.95 1.78 -14.46
CA ILE A 327 -24.28 1.61 -15.07
C ILE A 327 -25.14 1.06 -13.94
N PRO A 328 -26.20 1.76 -13.49
CA PRO A 328 -27.12 1.15 -12.56
C PRO A 328 -27.67 -0.08 -13.27
N LEU A 329 -27.46 -1.26 -12.69
CA LEU A 329 -28.22 -2.44 -13.05
C LEU A 329 -29.68 -2.04 -12.83
N LEU A 330 -30.38 -1.72 -13.91
CA LEU A 330 -31.83 -1.67 -13.93
C LEU A 330 -32.27 -3.03 -13.40
N GLY A 331 -32.82 -3.03 -12.19
CA GLY A 331 -33.37 -4.22 -11.57
C GLY A 331 -34.44 -4.78 -12.49
N TRP A 332 -34.25 -6.04 -12.87
CA TRP A 332 -35.31 -6.92 -13.32
C TRP A 332 -35.79 -7.70 -12.10
#